data_AF-A0A171DIS5-F1
#
_entry.id   AF-A0A171DIS5-F1
#
_cell.length_a   1.000
_cell.length_b   1.000
_cell.length_c   1.000
_cell.angle_alpha   90.00
_cell.angle_beta   90.00
_cell.angle_gamma   90.00
#
_symmetry.space_group_name_H-M   'P 1'
#
loop_
_entity.id
_entity.type
_entity.pdbx_description
1 polymer ?
#
loop_
_entity_poly.entity_id
_entity_poly.type
_entity_poly.pdbx_seq_one_letter_code
_entity_poly.pdbx_strand_id
1 'polypeptide(L)'
;MLDLEGHLHRVWNPDVRPVMEEALRCYTAGAIRASIAQTWIAVVADLTEKIVRLADEDDGQAKNFRTQLLTAQQAGLTPEGVSAMQGVERSIVDTAADLELIDTITARELERLRQDRHLCVHPSLRMMGETYQPLPESARAHMAIALDGLLIHPPAQGRKVIEDFMAHVAEPRFSTSPAHLTATFFTRVRPAARRQIVDLAAKHALAELPGPPEIAASLLADRMAVSLKAFAEKDHAMVATALAKSLDRLRRAEGPVQLRAAARLAALDVFWDLIDQPLADRLDELVAQTAPSSFWDTVPAEDAEALAMTRVAQARSLLPKLETTFTSLSANNRALVMARHIAPFFAAQVPGLLSDAAGWRQAEELTRTAVVPYGPLLSVDSLQQTLQAWAANVQCRTAGGMLALAVELYRTTAHLRPADRSIWVSFLEDVRAREPEPSLYRYDELEVEIGA
;
A
#
# COMPACT_ATOMS: atom_id res chain seq x y z
N MET A 1 13.96 26.70 2.75
CA MET A 1 14.64 27.30 1.58
C MET A 1 15.31 26.16 0.84
N LEU A 2 15.04 25.98 -0.46
CA LEU A 2 15.58 24.86 -1.23
C LEU A 2 17.11 24.96 -1.31
N ASP A 3 17.80 23.84 -1.07
CA ASP A 3 19.24 23.71 -1.32
C ASP A 3 19.47 23.38 -2.80
N LEU A 4 19.98 24.37 -3.54
CA LEU A 4 20.21 24.24 -4.98
C LEU A 4 21.36 23.28 -5.28
N GLU A 5 22.39 23.22 -4.42
CA GLU A 5 23.57 22.37 -4.63
C GLU A 5 23.24 20.89 -4.42
N GLY A 6 22.46 20.57 -3.38
CA GLY A 6 21.92 19.24 -3.17
C GLY A 6 21.01 18.76 -4.31
N HIS A 7 20.24 19.66 -4.92
CA HIS A 7 19.38 19.33 -6.06
C HIS A 7 20.14 19.17 -7.39
N LEU A 8 21.24 19.91 -7.59
CA LEU A 8 22.10 19.77 -8.78
C LEU A 8 22.63 18.34 -8.96
N HIS A 9 23.02 17.68 -7.87
CA HIS A 9 23.48 16.28 -7.89
C HIS A 9 22.38 15.29 -8.29
N ARG A 10 21.12 15.69 -8.16
CA ARG A 10 19.94 14.88 -8.49
C ARG A 10 19.42 15.14 -9.90
N VAL A 11 20.02 16.07 -10.65
CA VAL A 11 19.67 16.28 -12.07
C VAL A 11 19.83 14.94 -12.79
N TRP A 12 18.71 14.51 -13.37
CA TRP A 12 18.55 13.17 -13.91
C TRP A 12 19.42 12.97 -15.16
N ASN A 13 19.48 13.98 -16.03
CA ASN A 13 20.27 13.95 -17.24
C ASN A 13 21.74 14.37 -16.96
N PRO A 14 22.73 13.47 -17.11
CA PRO A 14 24.13 13.80 -16.86
C PRO A 14 24.68 14.85 -17.82
N ASP A 15 24.16 14.97 -19.04
CA ASP A 15 24.63 15.93 -20.05
C ASP A 15 24.08 17.34 -19.81
N VAL A 16 22.94 17.46 -19.13
CA VAL A 16 22.34 18.75 -18.74
C VAL A 16 22.92 19.29 -17.44
N ARG A 17 23.40 18.41 -16.54
CA ARG A 17 23.95 18.83 -15.24
C ARG A 17 25.04 19.91 -15.35
N PRO A 18 26.05 19.81 -16.24
CA PRO A 18 27.06 20.86 -16.41
C PRO A 18 26.49 22.22 -16.80
N VAL A 19 25.39 22.24 -17.59
CA VAL A 19 24.69 23.48 -18.00
C VAL A 19 24.01 24.13 -16.80
N MET A 20 23.38 23.33 -15.95
CA MET A 20 22.76 23.82 -14.72
C MET A 20 23.80 24.30 -13.69
N GLU A 21 24.96 23.64 -13.61
CA GLU A 21 26.09 24.11 -12.81
C GLU A 21 26.63 25.45 -13.34
N GLU A 22 26.60 25.67 -14.66
CA GLU A 22 26.94 26.96 -15.25
C GLU A 22 25.95 28.06 -14.85
N ALA A 23 24.65 27.76 -14.87
CA ALA A 23 23.62 28.68 -14.39
C ALA A 23 23.86 29.10 -12.92
N LEU A 24 24.25 28.15 -12.06
CA LEU A 24 24.61 28.44 -10.67
C LEU A 24 25.91 29.27 -10.57
N ARG A 25 26.94 28.96 -11.36
CA ARG A 25 28.17 29.78 -11.40
C ARG A 25 27.89 31.22 -11.81
N CYS A 26 27.05 31.42 -12.84
CA CYS A 26 26.61 32.75 -13.25
C CYS A 26 25.86 33.48 -12.12
N TYR A 27 24.98 32.79 -11.41
CA TYR A 27 24.27 33.36 -10.26
C TYR A 27 25.24 33.81 -9.16
N THR A 28 26.15 32.94 -8.74
CA THR A 28 27.13 33.22 -7.67
C THR A 28 28.08 34.36 -8.05
N ALA A 29 28.42 34.49 -9.35
CA ALA A 29 29.25 35.58 -9.86
C ALA A 29 28.48 36.91 -10.06
N GLY A 30 27.17 36.97 -9.76
CA GLY A 30 26.34 38.15 -9.96
C GLY A 30 25.90 38.38 -11.41
N ALA A 31 26.17 37.45 -12.32
CA ALA A 31 25.74 37.49 -13.72
C ALA A 31 24.29 36.99 -13.86
N ILE A 32 23.34 37.71 -13.25
CA ILE A 32 21.94 37.24 -13.08
C ILE A 32 21.24 36.97 -14.42
N ARG A 33 21.42 37.84 -15.44
CA ARG A 33 20.86 37.62 -16.79
C ARG A 33 21.37 36.33 -17.43
N ALA A 34 22.67 36.04 -17.27
CA ALA A 34 23.29 34.83 -17.80
C ALA A 34 22.79 33.60 -17.06
N SER A 35 22.60 33.68 -15.74
CA SER A 35 22.01 32.60 -14.94
C SER A 35 20.61 32.22 -15.43
N ILE A 36 19.73 33.20 -15.70
CA ILE A 36 18.39 32.95 -16.24
C ILE A 36 18.47 32.32 -17.64
N ALA A 37 19.34 32.86 -18.51
CA ALA A 37 19.52 32.32 -19.85
C ALA A 37 20.02 30.87 -19.85
N GLN A 38 21.00 30.54 -19.00
CA GLN A 38 21.52 29.18 -18.85
C GLN A 38 20.51 28.23 -18.22
N THR A 39 19.72 28.70 -17.24
CA THR A 39 18.62 27.90 -16.67
C THR A 39 17.63 27.48 -17.76
N TRP A 40 17.27 28.41 -18.67
CA TRP A 40 16.39 28.09 -19.79
C TRP A 40 17.02 27.11 -20.79
N ILE A 41 18.31 27.24 -21.10
CA ILE A 41 19.02 26.28 -21.96
C ILE A 41 18.97 24.87 -21.36
N ALA A 42 19.20 24.74 -20.05
CA ALA A 42 19.11 23.46 -19.35
C ALA A 42 17.70 22.85 -19.45
N VAL A 43 16.65 23.66 -19.26
CA VAL A 43 15.25 23.23 -19.41
C VAL A 43 14.96 22.71 -20.83
N VAL A 44 15.35 23.45 -21.87
CA VAL A 44 15.10 23.05 -23.26
C VAL A 44 15.85 21.77 -23.61
N ALA A 45 17.11 21.65 -23.21
CA ALA A 45 17.92 20.46 -23.46
C ALA A 45 17.33 19.22 -22.77
N ASP A 46 16.96 19.34 -21.50
CA ASP A 46 16.36 18.25 -20.73
C ASP A 46 15.00 17.81 -21.28
N LEU A 47 14.11 18.76 -21.59
CA LEU A 47 12.83 18.45 -22.22
C LEU A 47 13.02 17.78 -23.59
N THR A 48 13.97 18.26 -24.39
CA THR A 48 14.25 17.66 -25.70
C THR A 48 14.64 16.19 -25.55
N GLU A 49 15.59 15.88 -24.66
CA GLU A 49 16.00 14.49 -24.43
C GLU A 49 14.84 13.64 -23.88
N LYS A 50 14.08 14.17 -22.91
CA LYS A 50 12.94 13.45 -22.32
C LYS A 50 11.89 13.11 -23.36
N ILE A 51 11.54 14.05 -24.24
CA ILE A 51 10.58 13.82 -25.32
C ILE A 51 11.13 12.84 -26.35
N VAL A 52 12.43 12.92 -26.70
CA VAL A 52 13.06 11.96 -27.62
C VAL A 52 13.05 10.54 -27.02
N ARG A 53 13.33 10.39 -25.73
CA ARG A 53 13.21 9.07 -25.07
C ARG A 53 11.78 8.54 -25.09
N LEU A 54 10.78 9.38 -24.87
CA LEU A 54 9.38 8.96 -25.01
C LEU A 54 9.05 8.48 -26.44
N ALA A 55 9.62 9.14 -27.46
CA ALA A 55 9.45 8.73 -28.85
C ALA A 55 10.12 7.37 -29.15
N ASP A 56 11.27 7.08 -28.52
CA ASP A 56 11.93 5.77 -28.60
C ASP A 56 11.13 4.67 -27.89
N GLU A 57 10.31 5.03 -26.89
CA GLU A 57 9.35 4.15 -26.20
C GLU A 57 7.96 4.12 -26.89
N ASP A 58 7.92 4.43 -28.18
CA ASP A 58 6.77 4.31 -29.09
C ASP A 58 5.61 5.32 -28.91
N ASP A 59 5.78 6.38 -28.10
CA ASP A 59 4.74 7.40 -27.90
C ASP A 59 4.43 8.19 -29.20
N GLY A 60 3.16 8.20 -29.59
CA GLY A 60 2.70 8.78 -30.87
C GLY A 60 2.88 10.29 -30.96
N GLN A 61 2.64 11.03 -29.88
CA GLN A 61 2.78 12.49 -29.88
C GLN A 61 4.26 12.88 -29.80
N ALA A 62 5.05 12.16 -29.02
CA ALA A 62 6.50 12.37 -28.95
C ALA A 62 7.21 12.11 -30.29
N LYS A 63 6.75 11.12 -31.08
CA LYS A 63 7.27 10.87 -32.45
C LYS A 63 7.09 12.06 -33.39
N ASN A 64 5.98 12.79 -33.27
CA ASN A 64 5.75 14.00 -34.07
C ASN A 64 6.80 15.07 -33.74
N PHE A 65 7.04 15.30 -32.44
CA PHE A 65 8.08 16.23 -31.98
C PHE A 65 9.47 15.79 -32.46
N ARG A 66 9.82 14.50 -32.31
CA ARG A 66 11.11 13.96 -32.80
C ARG A 66 11.30 14.20 -34.29
N THR A 67 10.25 14.04 -35.09
CA THR A 67 10.30 14.27 -36.54
C THR A 67 10.58 15.75 -36.86
N GLN A 68 9.95 16.68 -36.14
CA GLN A 68 10.23 18.11 -36.27
C GLN A 68 11.68 18.44 -35.87
N LEU A 69 12.16 17.89 -34.75
CA LEU A 69 13.52 18.05 -34.27
C LEU A 69 14.56 17.54 -35.28
N LEU A 70 14.36 16.32 -35.81
CA LEU A 70 15.26 15.73 -36.80
C LEU A 70 15.30 16.56 -38.09
N THR A 71 14.16 17.10 -38.52
CA THR A 71 14.07 17.97 -39.70
C THR A 71 14.89 19.25 -39.48
N ALA A 72 14.78 19.87 -38.31
CA ALA A 72 15.57 21.05 -37.96
C ALA A 72 17.08 20.73 -37.92
N GLN A 73 17.46 19.60 -37.33
CA GLN A 73 18.85 19.15 -37.25
C GLN A 73 19.44 18.86 -38.64
N GLN A 74 18.67 18.23 -39.54
CA GLN A 74 19.09 17.95 -40.91
C GLN A 74 19.32 19.22 -41.73
N ALA A 75 18.52 20.26 -41.51
CA ALA A 75 18.71 21.55 -42.15
C ALA A 75 19.96 22.31 -41.64
N GLY A 76 20.49 21.95 -40.47
CA GLY A 76 21.72 22.52 -39.91
C GLY A 76 21.62 24.00 -39.54
N LEU A 77 22.74 24.74 -39.62
CA LEU A 77 22.82 26.18 -39.30
C LEU A 77 22.32 27.08 -40.44
N THR A 78 21.45 26.58 -41.31
CA THR A 78 20.78 27.37 -42.35
C THR A 78 19.68 28.26 -41.74
N PRO A 79 19.25 29.35 -42.41
CA PRO A 79 18.11 30.13 -41.95
C PRO A 79 16.86 29.27 -41.69
N GLU A 80 16.63 28.26 -42.52
CA GLU A 80 15.54 27.29 -42.38
C GLU A 80 15.72 26.44 -41.12
N GLY A 81 16.90 25.88 -40.89
CA GLY A 81 17.19 25.07 -39.69
C GLY A 81 17.12 25.87 -38.40
N VAL A 82 17.63 27.11 -38.39
CA VAL A 82 17.54 28.03 -37.24
C VAL A 82 16.08 28.37 -36.94
N SER A 83 15.28 28.71 -37.96
CA SER A 83 13.85 29.00 -37.81
C SER A 83 13.07 27.79 -37.28
N ALA A 84 13.37 26.59 -37.79
CA ALA A 84 12.75 25.35 -37.33
C ALA A 84 13.10 25.05 -35.86
N MET A 85 14.37 25.20 -35.46
CA MET A 85 14.80 24.99 -34.07
C MET A 85 14.17 26.03 -33.12
N GLN A 86 14.03 27.29 -33.55
CA GLN A 86 13.28 28.30 -32.80
C GLN A 86 11.79 27.95 -32.66
N GLY A 87 11.22 27.27 -33.65
CA GLY A 87 9.87 26.70 -33.58
C GLY A 87 9.77 25.62 -32.49
N VAL A 88 10.74 24.69 -32.46
CA VAL A 88 10.85 23.66 -31.42
C VAL A 88 10.96 24.29 -30.03
N GLU A 89 11.85 25.26 -29.83
CA GLU A 89 12.01 25.96 -28.55
C GLU A 89 10.71 26.66 -28.11
N ARG A 90 9.91 27.17 -29.07
CA ARG A 90 8.66 27.86 -28.77
C ARG A 90 7.55 26.95 -28.29
N SER A 91 7.47 25.72 -28.81
CA SER A 91 6.41 24.76 -28.48
C SER A 91 6.81 23.73 -27.42
N ILE A 92 8.07 23.72 -26.97
CA ILE A 92 8.58 22.62 -26.14
C ILE A 92 7.89 22.51 -24.77
N VAL A 93 7.52 23.62 -24.14
CA VAL A 93 6.83 23.62 -22.84
C VAL A 93 5.40 23.11 -23.01
N ASP A 94 4.69 23.55 -24.04
CA ASP A 94 3.34 23.08 -24.36
C ASP A 94 3.36 21.58 -24.70
N THR A 95 4.32 21.15 -25.54
CA THR A 95 4.51 19.74 -25.88
C THR A 95 4.82 18.91 -24.63
N ALA A 96 5.64 19.43 -23.73
CA ALA A 96 5.95 18.76 -22.46
C ALA A 96 4.73 18.68 -21.54
N ALA A 97 3.87 19.70 -21.51
CA ALA A 97 2.63 19.68 -20.76
C ALA A 97 1.62 18.68 -21.34
N ASP A 98 1.48 18.64 -22.67
CA ASP A 98 0.61 17.69 -23.37
C ASP A 98 1.07 16.23 -23.17
N LEU A 99 2.38 16.00 -23.17
CA LEU A 99 3.01 14.71 -22.86
C LEU A 99 3.07 14.42 -21.35
N GLU A 100 2.46 15.28 -20.52
CA GLU A 100 2.43 15.19 -19.05
C GLU A 100 3.83 15.02 -18.41
N LEU A 101 4.89 15.54 -19.05
CA LEU A 101 6.25 15.62 -18.51
C LEU A 101 6.35 16.63 -17.36
N ILE A 102 5.48 17.64 -17.38
CA ILE A 102 5.33 18.70 -16.37
C ILE A 102 3.84 18.96 -16.14
N ASP A 103 3.46 19.44 -14.94
CA ASP A 103 2.08 19.83 -14.67
C ASP A 103 1.77 21.26 -15.17
N THR A 104 0.50 21.67 -15.12
CA THR A 104 0.06 22.99 -15.62
C THR A 104 0.64 24.16 -14.83
N ILE A 105 0.98 23.95 -13.54
CA ILE A 105 1.59 24.98 -12.70
C ILE A 105 3.05 25.17 -13.13
N THR A 106 3.81 24.08 -13.22
CA THR A 106 5.20 24.04 -13.67
C THR A 106 5.31 24.57 -15.09
N ALA A 107 4.41 24.19 -16.00
CA ALA A 107 4.39 24.73 -17.36
C ALA A 107 4.24 26.26 -17.37
N ARG A 108 3.33 26.80 -16.55
CA ARG A 108 3.17 28.26 -16.42
C ARG A 108 4.42 28.93 -15.84
N GLU A 109 5.10 28.28 -14.90
CA GLU A 109 6.32 28.80 -14.29
C GLU A 109 7.53 28.76 -15.24
N LEU A 110 7.68 27.68 -16.01
CA LEU A 110 8.70 27.58 -17.06
C LEU A 110 8.45 28.57 -18.20
N GLU A 111 7.19 28.87 -18.51
CA GLU A 111 6.86 29.90 -19.49
C GLU A 111 7.25 31.30 -19.00
N ARG A 112 7.15 31.59 -17.68
CA ARG A 112 7.68 32.83 -17.09
C ARG A 112 9.20 32.89 -17.21
N LEU A 113 9.90 31.79 -16.95
CA LEU A 113 11.35 31.68 -17.17
C LEU A 113 11.70 32.01 -18.63
N ARG A 114 10.98 31.47 -19.61
CA ARG A 114 11.19 31.76 -21.03
C ARG A 114 11.02 33.25 -21.35
N GLN A 115 9.97 33.87 -20.82
CA GLN A 115 9.69 35.29 -20.99
C GLN A 115 10.80 36.17 -20.39
N ASP A 116 11.24 35.86 -19.17
CA ASP A 116 12.37 36.55 -18.53
C ASP A 116 13.68 36.34 -19.29
N ARG A 117 13.90 35.14 -19.83
CA ARG A 117 15.05 34.86 -20.71
C ARG A 117 15.03 35.76 -21.94
N HIS A 118 13.88 35.95 -22.59
CA HIS A 118 13.79 36.86 -23.75
C HIS A 118 14.21 38.28 -23.38
N LEU A 119 13.73 38.81 -22.24
CA LEU A 119 14.15 40.11 -21.74
C LEU A 119 15.65 40.16 -21.43
N CYS A 120 16.20 39.04 -20.93
CA CYS A 120 17.63 38.93 -20.62
C CYS A 120 18.50 38.89 -21.87
N VAL A 121 18.08 38.33 -23.00
CA VAL A 121 18.95 38.17 -24.19
C VAL A 121 18.66 39.16 -25.33
N HIS A 122 17.53 39.88 -25.29
CA HIS A 122 17.14 40.85 -26.30
C HIS A 122 17.07 42.29 -25.72
N PRO A 123 18.23 42.95 -25.52
CA PRO A 123 18.28 44.29 -24.93
C PRO A 123 17.57 45.37 -25.75
N SER A 124 17.36 45.13 -27.06
CA SER A 124 16.65 46.04 -27.98
C SER A 124 15.14 46.11 -27.78
N LEU A 125 14.54 45.23 -26.97
CA LEU A 125 13.09 45.23 -26.72
C LEU A 125 12.63 46.35 -25.78
N ARG A 126 13.54 47.14 -25.21
CA ARG A 126 13.20 48.30 -24.35
C ARG A 126 13.40 49.62 -25.09
N MET A 127 12.43 50.52 -24.94
CA MET A 127 12.31 51.77 -25.72
C MET A 127 13.47 52.76 -25.56
N MET A 128 14.28 52.65 -24.49
CA MET A 128 15.33 53.62 -24.16
C MET A 128 16.74 53.00 -24.11
N GLY A 129 16.93 51.78 -24.66
CA GLY A 129 18.23 51.10 -24.67
C GLY A 129 18.71 50.57 -23.31
N GLU A 130 17.89 50.71 -22.25
CA GLU A 130 18.15 50.11 -20.95
C GLU A 130 18.08 48.59 -21.03
N THR A 131 19.09 47.92 -20.46
CA THR A 131 19.08 46.46 -20.36
C THR A 131 18.22 46.00 -19.19
N TYR A 132 17.52 44.86 -19.35
CA TYR A 132 16.78 44.27 -18.25
C TYR A 132 17.72 43.85 -17.12
N GLN A 133 17.47 44.33 -15.90
CA GLN A 133 18.20 43.95 -14.69
C GLN A 133 17.27 43.16 -13.76
N PRO A 134 17.20 41.83 -13.91
CA PRO A 134 16.44 40.98 -12.99
C PRO A 134 17.08 40.97 -11.59
N LEU A 135 16.25 40.81 -10.56
CA LEU A 135 16.71 40.61 -9.20
C LEU A 135 17.35 39.22 -9.03
N PRO A 136 18.38 39.06 -8.19
CA PRO A 136 18.96 37.74 -7.89
C PRO A 136 17.91 36.71 -7.45
N GLU A 137 16.94 37.13 -6.65
CA GLU A 137 15.84 36.28 -6.17
C GLU A 137 15.03 35.67 -7.32
N SER A 138 14.85 36.40 -8.42
CA SER A 138 14.18 35.90 -9.62
C SER A 138 14.96 34.75 -10.28
N ALA A 139 16.28 34.91 -10.45
CA ALA A 139 17.12 33.84 -10.98
C ALA A 139 17.13 32.62 -10.04
N ARG A 140 17.20 32.85 -8.73
CA ARG A 140 17.13 31.76 -7.75
C ARG A 140 15.80 31.00 -7.82
N ALA A 141 14.69 31.72 -7.95
CA ALA A 141 13.36 31.11 -8.09
C ALA A 141 13.26 30.26 -9.35
N HIS A 142 13.72 30.79 -10.50
CA HIS A 142 13.73 30.06 -11.77
C HIS A 142 14.57 28.77 -11.70
N MET A 143 15.75 28.83 -11.09
CA MET A 143 16.58 27.64 -10.87
C MET A 143 15.88 26.61 -9.97
N ALA A 144 15.24 27.06 -8.89
CA ALA A 144 14.51 26.19 -7.98
C ALA A 144 13.34 25.49 -8.68
N ILE A 145 12.55 26.23 -9.46
CA ILE A 145 11.43 25.72 -10.25
C ILE A 145 11.91 24.71 -11.29
N ALA A 146 12.96 25.04 -12.05
CA ALA A 146 13.51 24.14 -13.06
C ALA A 146 14.03 22.83 -12.43
N LEU A 147 14.78 22.92 -11.33
CA LEU A 147 15.28 21.75 -10.62
C LEU A 147 14.15 20.89 -10.05
N ASP A 148 13.25 21.49 -9.25
CA ASP A 148 12.23 20.76 -8.51
C ASP A 148 11.07 20.27 -9.38
N GLY A 149 10.66 21.07 -10.37
CA GLY A 149 9.53 20.77 -11.26
C GLY A 149 9.90 19.91 -12.46
N LEU A 150 11.18 19.85 -12.86
CA LEU A 150 11.59 19.19 -14.10
C LEU A 150 12.89 18.39 -13.98
N LEU A 151 14.04 19.04 -13.76
CA LEU A 151 15.37 18.48 -14.08
C LEU A 151 15.76 17.26 -13.24
N ILE A 152 15.22 17.12 -12.02
CA ILE A 152 15.50 15.96 -11.15
C ILE A 152 14.60 14.75 -11.44
N HIS A 153 13.58 14.92 -12.29
CA HIS A 153 12.60 13.87 -12.59
C HIS A 153 12.97 13.12 -13.87
N PRO A 154 12.81 11.78 -13.92
CA PRO A 154 13.01 11.02 -15.14
C PRO A 154 11.90 11.27 -16.20
N PRO A 155 12.15 10.92 -17.48
CA PRO A 155 11.09 10.76 -18.49
C PRO A 155 10.29 9.50 -18.16
N ALA A 156 9.46 9.56 -17.13
CA ALA A 156 8.63 8.43 -16.74
C ALA A 156 7.34 8.42 -17.58
N GLN A 157 7.16 7.38 -18.39
CA GLN A 157 5.86 7.02 -18.94
C GLN A 157 4.90 6.61 -17.82
N GLY A 158 3.67 7.12 -17.86
CA GLY A 158 2.60 6.60 -17.02
C GLY A 158 2.26 5.13 -17.30
N ARG A 159 2.49 4.65 -18.53
CA ARG A 159 2.20 3.27 -18.94
C ARG A 159 3.19 2.25 -18.37
N LYS A 160 4.50 2.50 -18.52
CA LYS A 160 5.54 1.58 -18.06
C LYS A 160 5.48 1.31 -16.56
N VAL A 161 5.23 2.35 -15.75
CA VAL A 161 5.11 2.17 -14.28
C VAL A 161 3.86 1.35 -13.89
N ILE A 162 2.80 1.38 -14.70
CA ILE A 162 1.62 0.53 -14.49
C ILE A 162 1.94 -0.91 -14.88
N GLU A 163 2.67 -1.12 -15.98
CA GLU A 163 3.15 -2.44 -16.39
C GLU A 163 4.11 -3.04 -15.34
N ASP A 164 5.04 -2.24 -14.81
CA ASP A 164 5.94 -2.62 -13.72
C ASP A 164 5.16 -2.94 -12.44
N PHE A 165 4.13 -2.16 -12.11
CA PHE A 165 3.26 -2.45 -10.97
C PHE A 165 2.53 -3.79 -11.16
N MET A 166 1.95 -4.03 -12.34
CA MET A 166 1.28 -5.28 -12.67
C MET A 166 2.23 -6.48 -12.61
N ALA A 167 3.43 -6.34 -13.15
CA ALA A 167 4.46 -7.36 -13.06
C ALA A 167 4.81 -7.65 -11.60
N HIS A 168 5.05 -6.60 -10.80
CA HIS A 168 5.40 -6.73 -9.39
C HIS A 168 4.32 -7.48 -8.57
N VAL A 169 3.04 -7.14 -8.75
CA VAL A 169 1.95 -7.85 -8.04
C VAL A 169 1.74 -9.27 -8.55
N ALA A 170 2.10 -9.57 -9.80
CA ALA A 170 2.02 -10.91 -10.37
C ALA A 170 3.21 -11.81 -9.97
N GLU A 171 4.35 -11.23 -9.58
CA GLU A 171 5.57 -11.99 -9.26
C GLU A 171 5.35 -13.02 -8.13
N PRO A 172 5.92 -14.24 -8.24
CA PRO A 172 5.78 -15.26 -7.19
C PRO A 172 6.29 -14.79 -5.82
N ARG A 173 7.30 -13.91 -5.80
CA ARG A 173 7.93 -13.36 -4.58
C ARG A 173 7.41 -11.96 -4.22
N PHE A 174 6.16 -11.65 -4.58
CA PHE A 174 5.51 -10.37 -4.26
C PHE A 174 5.82 -9.91 -2.83
N SER A 175 6.37 -8.70 -2.71
CA SER A 175 6.67 -8.11 -1.41
C SER A 175 5.44 -7.39 -0.88
N THR A 176 4.94 -7.83 0.28
CA THR A 176 3.84 -7.17 0.99
C THR A 176 4.29 -5.93 1.77
N SER A 177 5.56 -5.51 1.65
CA SER A 177 6.12 -4.39 2.40
C SER A 177 5.43 -3.07 2.02
N PRO A 178 4.66 -2.43 2.93
CA PRO A 178 3.98 -1.17 2.63
C PRO A 178 4.95 -0.06 2.24
N ALA A 179 6.15 -0.06 2.85
CA ALA A 179 7.21 0.90 2.56
C ALA A 179 7.73 0.75 1.11
N HIS A 180 7.92 -0.49 0.64
CA HIS A 180 8.35 -0.75 -0.73
C HIS A 180 7.26 -0.36 -1.74
N LEU A 181 6.03 -0.83 -1.54
CA LEU A 181 4.90 -0.54 -2.43
C LEU A 181 4.69 0.96 -2.58
N THR A 182 4.72 1.67 -1.46
CA THR A 182 4.56 3.13 -1.43
C THR A 182 5.73 3.84 -2.11
N ALA A 183 6.98 3.48 -1.79
CA ALA A 183 8.14 4.16 -2.36
C ALA A 183 8.23 3.99 -3.89
N THR A 184 7.95 2.78 -4.38
CA THR A 184 8.11 2.41 -5.80
C THR A 184 6.92 2.83 -6.65
N PHE A 185 5.69 2.57 -6.19
CA PHE A 185 4.47 2.67 -7.02
C PHE A 185 3.54 3.82 -6.63
N PHE A 186 3.90 4.61 -5.60
CA PHE A 186 3.10 5.75 -5.17
C PHE A 186 3.90 7.06 -5.11
N THR A 187 4.86 7.17 -4.21
CA THR A 187 5.58 8.42 -3.92
C THR A 187 6.44 8.89 -5.10
N ARG A 188 7.14 7.98 -5.77
CA ARG A 188 8.01 8.26 -6.92
C ARG A 188 7.28 8.20 -8.26
N VAL A 189 5.95 8.13 -8.22
CA VAL A 189 5.09 8.02 -9.40
C VAL A 189 4.31 9.31 -9.60
N ARG A 190 4.20 9.73 -10.87
CA ARG A 190 3.46 10.94 -11.28
C ARG A 190 1.99 10.84 -10.88
N PRO A 191 1.29 11.96 -10.58
CA PRO A 191 -0.10 11.93 -10.11
C PRO A 191 -1.07 11.17 -11.05
N ALA A 192 -0.95 11.34 -12.37
CA ALA A 192 -1.81 10.66 -13.33
C ALA A 192 -1.61 9.13 -13.32
N ALA A 193 -0.36 8.68 -13.40
CA ALA A 193 -0.01 7.26 -13.34
C ALA A 193 -0.35 6.63 -11.98
N ARG A 194 -0.14 7.38 -10.89
CA ARG A 194 -0.53 6.98 -9.54
C ARG A 194 -2.04 6.75 -9.44
N ARG A 195 -2.87 7.66 -9.96
CA ARG A 195 -4.32 7.47 -10.02
C ARG A 195 -4.69 6.23 -10.84
N GLN A 196 -4.01 5.99 -11.96
CA GLN A 196 -4.25 4.80 -12.79
C GLN A 196 -3.88 3.50 -12.07
N ILE A 197 -2.76 3.47 -11.32
CA ILE A 197 -2.35 2.34 -10.48
C ILE A 197 -3.40 2.08 -9.39
N VAL A 198 -3.85 3.12 -8.68
CA VAL A 198 -4.86 2.99 -7.63
C VAL A 198 -6.22 2.55 -8.21
N ASP A 199 -6.64 3.11 -9.36
CA ASP A 199 -7.84 2.68 -10.09
C ASP A 199 -7.75 1.22 -10.52
N LEU A 200 -6.59 0.77 -11.01
CA LEU A 200 -6.35 -0.61 -11.41
C LEU A 200 -6.46 -1.55 -10.20
N ALA A 201 -5.76 -1.23 -9.12
CA ALA A 201 -5.78 -2.00 -7.89
C ALA A 201 -7.20 -2.11 -7.30
N ALA A 202 -7.95 -1.00 -7.27
CA ALA A 202 -9.35 -0.99 -6.82
C ALA A 202 -10.25 -1.93 -7.65
N LYS A 203 -10.13 -1.89 -8.99
CA LYS A 203 -10.92 -2.75 -9.87
C LYS A 203 -10.66 -4.22 -9.64
N HIS A 204 -9.39 -4.62 -9.55
CA HIS A 204 -9.02 -6.03 -9.33
C HIS A 204 -9.40 -6.50 -7.92
N ALA A 205 -9.13 -5.69 -6.89
CA ALA A 205 -9.46 -6.04 -5.50
C ALA A 205 -10.96 -6.27 -5.28
N LEU A 206 -11.82 -5.47 -5.94
CA LEU A 206 -13.28 -5.54 -5.80
C LEU A 206 -13.94 -6.62 -6.65
N ALA A 207 -13.37 -6.99 -7.81
CA ALA A 207 -14.09 -7.77 -8.81
C ALA A 207 -13.33 -9.00 -9.34
N GLU A 208 -12.14 -9.30 -8.81
CA GLU A 208 -11.32 -10.46 -9.23
C GLU A 208 -11.17 -10.54 -10.75
N LEU A 209 -10.87 -9.40 -11.38
CA LEU A 209 -10.76 -9.31 -12.83
C LEU A 209 -9.59 -10.18 -13.33
N PRO A 210 -9.70 -10.77 -14.54
CA PRO A 210 -8.63 -11.52 -15.16
C PRO A 210 -7.33 -10.71 -15.22
N GLY A 211 -6.23 -11.34 -14.86
CA GLY A 211 -4.89 -10.75 -14.89
C GLY A 211 -3.93 -11.52 -15.79
N PRO A 212 -2.61 -11.35 -15.59
CA PRO A 212 -1.60 -12.17 -16.25
C PRO A 212 -1.84 -13.67 -16.01
N PRO A 213 -1.58 -14.54 -17.00
CA PRO A 213 -1.89 -15.98 -16.91
C PRO A 213 -1.11 -16.71 -15.81
N GLU A 214 -0.03 -16.14 -15.30
CA GLU A 214 0.83 -16.71 -14.27
C GLU A 214 0.24 -16.63 -12.84
N ILE A 215 -0.82 -15.84 -12.65
CA ILE A 215 -1.43 -15.59 -11.33
C ILE A 215 -2.95 -15.78 -11.37
N ALA A 216 -3.47 -16.52 -10.39
CA ALA A 216 -4.92 -16.65 -10.21
C ALA A 216 -5.56 -15.29 -9.89
N ALA A 217 -6.74 -15.02 -10.45
CA ALA A 217 -7.42 -13.73 -10.29
C ALA A 217 -7.73 -13.37 -8.83
N SER A 218 -8.06 -14.37 -8.00
CA SER A 218 -8.28 -14.18 -6.56
C SER A 218 -7.00 -13.76 -5.83
N LEU A 219 -5.87 -14.43 -6.09
CA LEU A 219 -4.57 -14.08 -5.51
C LEU A 219 -4.10 -12.70 -5.98
N LEU A 220 -4.31 -12.37 -7.26
CA LEU A 220 -4.03 -11.02 -7.77
C LEU A 220 -4.87 -9.98 -7.02
N ALA A 221 -6.16 -10.22 -6.84
CA ALA A 221 -7.04 -9.33 -6.09
C ALA A 221 -6.56 -9.13 -4.65
N ASP A 222 -6.14 -10.19 -3.94
CA ASP A 222 -5.58 -10.10 -2.59
C ASP A 222 -4.36 -9.17 -2.54
N ARG A 223 -3.43 -9.32 -3.49
CA ARG A 223 -2.22 -8.48 -3.57
C ARG A 223 -2.53 -7.03 -3.96
N MET A 224 -3.56 -6.82 -4.78
CA MET A 224 -4.06 -5.49 -5.09
C MET A 224 -4.65 -4.81 -3.85
N ALA A 225 -5.38 -5.53 -3.01
CA ALA A 225 -5.89 -4.99 -1.75
C ALA A 225 -4.78 -4.65 -0.74
N VAL A 226 -3.73 -5.47 -0.66
CA VAL A 226 -2.51 -5.14 0.11
C VAL A 226 -1.91 -3.82 -0.37
N SER A 227 -1.83 -3.63 -1.69
CA SER A 227 -1.34 -2.39 -2.30
C SER A 227 -2.24 -1.19 -1.97
N LEU A 228 -3.57 -1.33 -2.09
CA LEU A 228 -4.53 -0.28 -1.72
C LEU A 228 -4.41 0.13 -0.25
N LYS A 229 -4.23 -0.84 0.65
CA LYS A 229 -4.02 -0.55 2.07
C LYS A 229 -2.78 0.31 2.29
N ALA A 230 -1.66 -0.04 1.66
CA ALA A 230 -0.43 0.76 1.73
C ALA A 230 -0.62 2.17 1.13
N PHE A 231 -1.36 2.29 0.03
CA PHE A 231 -1.63 3.58 -0.61
C PHE A 231 -2.58 4.46 0.22
N ALA A 232 -3.56 3.87 0.91
CA ALA A 232 -4.51 4.59 1.76
C ALA A 232 -3.82 5.26 2.97
N GLU A 233 -2.72 4.69 3.46
CA GLU A 233 -1.87 5.32 4.49
C GLU A 233 -1.21 6.63 4.01
N LYS A 234 -1.12 6.86 2.69
CA LYS A 234 -0.56 8.09 2.08
C LYS A 234 -1.62 9.03 1.55
N ASP A 235 -2.65 8.50 0.91
CA ASP A 235 -3.73 9.29 0.31
C ASP A 235 -5.06 8.53 0.37
N HIS A 236 -5.69 8.65 1.54
CA HIS A 236 -6.97 8.03 1.86
C HIS A 236 -8.07 8.45 0.87
N ALA A 237 -8.12 9.72 0.49
CA ALA A 237 -9.12 10.26 -0.42
C ALA A 237 -8.99 9.71 -1.86
N MET A 238 -7.75 9.52 -2.35
CA MET A 238 -7.51 8.91 -3.66
C MET A 238 -8.00 7.47 -3.72
N VAL A 239 -7.72 6.67 -2.68
CA VAL A 239 -8.17 5.28 -2.61
C VAL A 239 -9.69 5.20 -2.50
N ALA A 240 -10.31 6.03 -1.65
CA ALA A 240 -11.77 6.12 -1.54
C ALA A 240 -12.43 6.44 -2.90
N THR A 241 -11.89 7.41 -3.64
CA THR A 241 -12.39 7.79 -4.97
C THR A 241 -12.29 6.63 -5.97
N ALA A 242 -11.17 5.91 -5.98
CA ALA A 242 -10.94 4.79 -6.89
C ALA A 242 -11.85 3.58 -6.59
N LEU A 243 -12.07 3.27 -5.30
CA LEU A 243 -13.01 2.26 -4.85
C LEU A 243 -14.45 2.64 -5.23
N ALA A 244 -14.86 3.88 -4.96
CA ALA A 244 -16.19 4.38 -5.29
C ALA A 244 -16.49 4.25 -6.80
N LYS A 245 -15.53 4.63 -7.65
CA LYS A 245 -15.62 4.51 -9.11
C LYS A 245 -15.79 3.06 -9.59
N SER A 246 -15.31 2.09 -8.80
CA SER A 246 -15.30 0.67 -9.16
C SER A 246 -16.37 -0.15 -8.42
N LEU A 247 -17.12 0.46 -7.50
CA LEU A 247 -18.08 -0.23 -6.63
C LEU A 247 -19.21 -0.92 -7.41
N ASP A 248 -19.65 -0.34 -8.54
CA ASP A 248 -20.63 -0.98 -9.43
C ASP A 248 -20.15 -2.31 -10.03
N ARG A 249 -18.84 -2.59 -10.02
CA ARG A 249 -18.31 -3.89 -10.42
C ARG A 249 -18.56 -4.93 -9.34
N LEU A 250 -18.34 -4.57 -8.08
CA LEU A 250 -18.66 -5.42 -6.93
C LEU A 250 -20.15 -5.75 -6.90
N ARG A 251 -21.02 -4.75 -7.09
CA ARG A 251 -22.49 -4.96 -7.14
C ARG A 251 -22.93 -5.98 -8.19
N ARG A 252 -22.21 -6.04 -9.32
CA ARG A 252 -22.50 -6.95 -10.45
C ARG A 252 -21.77 -8.30 -10.38
N ALA A 253 -20.81 -8.44 -9.46
CA ALA A 253 -20.06 -9.67 -9.31
C ALA A 253 -20.92 -10.78 -8.70
N GLU A 254 -20.50 -12.03 -8.89
CA GLU A 254 -21.16 -13.19 -8.28
C GLU A 254 -21.01 -13.17 -6.75
N GLY A 255 -21.96 -13.81 -6.04
CA GLY A 255 -22.00 -13.81 -4.57
C GLY A 255 -20.66 -14.19 -3.90
N PRO A 256 -19.98 -15.28 -4.30
CA PRO A 256 -18.69 -15.64 -3.72
C PRO A 256 -17.61 -14.55 -3.94
N VAL A 257 -17.58 -13.90 -5.10
CA VAL A 257 -16.65 -12.79 -5.37
C VAL A 257 -16.99 -11.58 -4.50
N GLN A 258 -18.29 -11.28 -4.30
CA GLN A 258 -18.72 -10.21 -3.41
C GLN A 258 -18.23 -10.41 -1.98
N LEU A 259 -18.40 -11.63 -1.47
CA LEU A 259 -18.00 -11.97 -0.11
C LEU A 259 -16.48 -11.97 0.06
N ARG A 260 -15.73 -12.54 -0.89
CA ARG A 260 -14.25 -12.50 -0.85
C ARG A 260 -13.71 -11.08 -0.95
N ALA A 261 -14.30 -10.23 -1.80
CA ALA A 261 -13.91 -8.82 -1.87
C ALA A 261 -14.14 -8.09 -0.55
N ALA A 262 -15.28 -8.32 0.11
CA ALA A 262 -15.56 -7.76 1.43
C ALA A 262 -14.54 -8.25 2.48
N ALA A 263 -14.24 -9.55 2.51
CA ALA A 263 -13.27 -10.15 3.42
C ALA A 263 -11.86 -9.54 3.26
N ARG A 264 -11.40 -9.50 2.02
CA ARG A 264 -10.11 -8.95 1.61
C ARG A 264 -9.95 -7.47 1.95
N LEU A 265 -10.98 -6.66 1.72
CA LEU A 265 -10.97 -5.22 1.96
C LEU A 265 -11.43 -4.84 3.38
N ALA A 266 -11.78 -5.81 4.23
CA ALA A 266 -12.40 -5.55 5.53
C ALA A 266 -11.57 -4.66 6.46
N ALA A 267 -10.24 -4.71 6.34
CA ALA A 267 -9.32 -3.90 7.15
C ALA A 267 -9.16 -2.46 6.65
N LEU A 268 -9.80 -2.09 5.54
CA LEU A 268 -9.75 -0.77 4.93
C LEU A 268 -11.06 -0.04 5.25
N ASP A 269 -11.00 0.96 6.13
CA ASP A 269 -12.16 1.74 6.60
C ASP A 269 -12.96 2.38 5.45
N VAL A 270 -12.28 2.97 4.46
CA VAL A 270 -12.93 3.59 3.28
C VAL A 270 -13.79 2.64 2.48
N PHE A 271 -13.55 1.32 2.56
CA PHE A 271 -14.40 0.36 1.88
C PHE A 271 -15.80 0.36 2.51
N TRP A 272 -15.89 0.33 3.84
CA TRP A 272 -17.16 0.27 4.56
C TRP A 272 -17.97 1.56 4.45
N ASP A 273 -17.31 2.72 4.38
CA ASP A 273 -17.97 4.02 4.17
C ASP A 273 -18.70 4.11 2.82
N LEU A 274 -18.34 3.26 1.85
CA LEU A 274 -18.92 3.22 0.51
C LEU A 274 -20.06 2.20 0.38
N ILE A 275 -20.27 1.33 1.37
CA ILE A 275 -21.31 0.30 1.31
C ILE A 275 -22.66 0.93 1.65
N ASP A 276 -23.56 0.92 0.67
CA ASP A 276 -24.95 1.31 0.87
C ASP A 276 -25.79 0.16 1.44
N GLN A 277 -27.00 0.48 1.92
CA GLN A 277 -27.88 -0.52 2.55
C GLN A 277 -28.16 -1.74 1.64
N PRO A 278 -28.47 -1.59 0.34
CA PRO A 278 -28.71 -2.75 -0.52
C PRO A 278 -27.52 -3.69 -0.64
N LEU A 279 -26.29 -3.16 -0.73
CA LEU A 279 -25.09 -3.99 -0.78
C LEU A 279 -24.79 -4.59 0.60
N ALA A 280 -25.03 -3.87 1.70
CA ALA A 280 -24.92 -4.41 3.05
C ALA A 280 -25.86 -5.59 3.27
N ASP A 281 -27.15 -5.44 2.95
CA ASP A 281 -28.16 -6.50 3.07
C ASP A 281 -27.74 -7.75 2.27
N ARG A 282 -27.23 -7.54 1.05
CA ARG A 282 -26.72 -8.62 0.19
C ARG A 282 -25.52 -9.33 0.81
N LEU A 283 -24.54 -8.59 1.32
CA LEU A 283 -23.36 -9.17 1.97
C LEU A 283 -23.75 -9.91 3.26
N ASP A 284 -24.71 -9.39 4.01
CA ASP A 284 -25.23 -9.99 5.25
C ASP A 284 -25.94 -11.34 4.97
N GLU A 285 -26.70 -11.44 3.88
CA GLU A 285 -27.26 -12.71 3.40
C GLU A 285 -26.18 -13.71 2.98
N LEU A 286 -25.13 -13.28 2.29
CA LEU A 286 -24.02 -14.16 1.89
C LEU A 286 -23.26 -14.67 3.11
N VAL A 287 -23.03 -13.82 4.11
CA VAL A 287 -22.43 -14.21 5.39
C VAL A 287 -23.28 -15.28 6.09
N ALA A 288 -24.61 -15.17 6.08
CA ALA A 288 -25.47 -16.20 6.67
C ALA A 288 -25.33 -17.58 5.98
N GLN A 289 -24.98 -17.58 4.69
CA GLN A 289 -24.81 -18.81 3.89
C GLN A 289 -23.45 -19.50 4.11
N THR A 290 -22.50 -18.83 4.79
CA THR A 290 -21.20 -19.43 5.16
C THR A 290 -21.29 -20.43 6.32
N ALA A 291 -22.44 -20.48 7.01
CA ALA A 291 -22.66 -21.44 8.07
C ALA A 291 -22.62 -22.87 7.49
N PRO A 292 -21.90 -23.81 8.13
CA PRO A 292 -21.83 -25.18 7.65
C PRO A 292 -23.20 -25.86 7.74
N SER A 293 -23.50 -26.76 6.79
CA SER A 293 -24.76 -27.50 6.72
C SER A 293 -25.02 -28.37 7.96
N SER A 294 -23.95 -28.86 8.59
CA SER A 294 -23.97 -29.58 9.86
C SER A 294 -23.01 -28.92 10.86
N PHE A 295 -23.35 -28.98 12.14
CA PHE A 295 -22.51 -28.46 13.22
C PHE A 295 -21.09 -29.07 13.24
N TRP A 296 -20.95 -30.29 12.71
CA TRP A 296 -19.69 -31.03 12.68
C TRP A 296 -18.87 -30.79 11.42
N ASP A 297 -19.43 -30.13 10.39
CA ASP A 297 -18.71 -29.88 9.16
C ASP A 297 -17.70 -28.74 9.35
N THR A 298 -16.53 -28.88 8.74
CA THR A 298 -15.50 -27.84 8.75
C THR A 298 -15.89 -26.71 7.81
N VAL A 299 -15.83 -25.47 8.30
CA VAL A 299 -16.03 -24.29 7.46
C VAL A 299 -14.89 -24.20 6.43
N PRO A 300 -15.19 -24.03 5.13
CA PRO A 300 -14.17 -23.83 4.10
C PRO A 300 -13.25 -22.64 4.41
N ALA A 301 -12.00 -22.69 3.94
CA ALA A 301 -11.02 -21.64 4.24
C ALA A 301 -11.44 -20.24 3.75
N GLU A 302 -12.11 -20.15 2.60
CA GLU A 302 -12.63 -18.89 2.05
C GLU A 302 -13.76 -18.31 2.93
N ASP A 303 -14.64 -19.16 3.43
CA ASP A 303 -15.73 -18.79 4.32
C ASP A 303 -15.19 -18.39 5.71
N ALA A 304 -14.16 -19.08 6.20
CA ALA A 304 -13.48 -18.70 7.43
C ALA A 304 -12.81 -17.32 7.32
N GLU A 305 -12.23 -17.00 6.16
CA GLU A 305 -11.68 -15.66 5.86
C GLU A 305 -12.78 -14.59 5.90
N ALA A 306 -13.96 -14.88 5.31
CA ALA A 306 -15.11 -13.99 5.36
C ALA A 306 -15.65 -13.79 6.77
N LEU A 307 -15.77 -14.86 7.55
CA LEU A 307 -16.23 -14.78 8.94
C LEU A 307 -15.20 -14.09 9.86
N ALA A 308 -13.92 -14.08 9.49
CA ALA A 308 -12.90 -13.34 10.22
C ALA A 308 -13.13 -11.80 10.16
N MET A 309 -13.98 -11.31 9.24
CA MET A 309 -14.46 -9.92 9.25
C MET A 309 -15.15 -9.54 10.56
N THR A 310 -15.63 -10.51 11.36
CA THR A 310 -16.25 -10.26 12.67
C THR A 310 -15.32 -9.44 13.58
N ARG A 311 -14.00 -9.43 13.38
CA ARG A 311 -13.07 -8.55 14.11
C ARG A 311 -13.29 -7.05 13.86
N VAL A 312 -13.87 -6.66 12.73
CA VAL A 312 -14.04 -5.26 12.29
C VAL A 312 -15.36 -4.69 12.80
N ALA A 313 -15.30 -3.58 13.54
CA ALA A 313 -16.48 -2.96 14.12
C ALA A 313 -17.49 -2.47 13.07
N GLN A 314 -17.01 -1.83 11.99
CA GLN A 314 -17.87 -1.37 10.89
C GLN A 314 -18.57 -2.53 10.19
N ALA A 315 -17.85 -3.64 9.93
CA ALA A 315 -18.43 -4.85 9.35
C ALA A 315 -19.56 -5.41 10.22
N ARG A 316 -19.34 -5.53 11.55
CA ARG A 316 -20.40 -5.98 12.48
C ARG A 316 -21.61 -5.03 12.50
N SER A 317 -21.36 -3.72 12.39
CA SER A 317 -22.43 -2.72 12.38
C SER A 317 -23.29 -2.80 11.11
N LEU A 318 -22.71 -3.13 9.96
CA LEU A 318 -23.40 -3.20 8.68
C LEU A 318 -23.97 -4.59 8.38
N LEU A 319 -23.35 -5.64 8.91
CA LEU A 319 -23.67 -7.04 8.67
C LEU A 319 -24.07 -7.72 9.99
N PRO A 320 -25.30 -7.49 10.50
CA PRO A 320 -25.71 -7.97 11.82
C PRO A 320 -25.67 -9.49 11.99
N LYS A 321 -25.81 -10.28 10.91
CA LYS A 321 -25.73 -11.74 10.99
C LYS A 321 -24.30 -12.24 11.20
N LEU A 322 -23.28 -11.42 10.91
CA LEU A 322 -21.86 -11.82 11.00
C LEU A 322 -21.48 -12.37 12.37
N GLU A 323 -21.83 -11.65 13.44
CA GLU A 323 -21.53 -12.09 14.81
C GLU A 323 -22.38 -13.30 15.21
N THR A 324 -23.64 -13.36 14.77
CA THR A 324 -24.51 -14.51 15.05
C THR A 324 -24.02 -15.79 14.36
N THR A 325 -23.58 -15.69 13.10
CA THR A 325 -23.01 -16.81 12.37
C THR A 325 -21.74 -17.29 13.05
N PHE A 326 -20.80 -16.39 13.37
CA PHE A 326 -19.55 -16.73 14.05
C PHE A 326 -19.77 -17.42 15.40
N THR A 327 -20.67 -16.88 16.24
CA THR A 327 -20.92 -17.43 17.58
C THR A 327 -21.64 -18.79 17.54
N SER A 328 -22.44 -19.05 16.51
CA SER A 328 -23.12 -20.33 16.31
C SER A 328 -22.19 -21.47 15.86
N LEU A 329 -20.97 -21.15 15.42
CA LEU A 329 -20.00 -22.14 14.98
C LEU A 329 -19.53 -23.03 16.15
N SER A 330 -19.17 -24.27 15.81
CA SER A 330 -18.46 -25.17 16.71
C SER A 330 -17.11 -24.57 17.13
N ALA A 331 -16.58 -25.01 18.28
CA ALA A 331 -15.29 -24.52 18.78
C ALA A 331 -14.16 -24.65 17.74
N ASN A 332 -14.15 -25.74 16.96
CA ASN A 332 -13.15 -25.94 15.89
C ASN A 332 -13.26 -24.87 14.81
N ASN A 333 -14.48 -24.62 14.33
CA ASN A 333 -14.71 -23.62 13.29
C ASN A 333 -14.45 -22.20 13.80
N ARG A 334 -14.79 -21.88 15.06
CA ARG A 334 -14.39 -20.61 15.67
C ARG A 334 -12.87 -20.46 15.75
N ALA A 335 -12.16 -21.51 16.18
CA ALA A 335 -10.70 -21.50 16.21
C ALA A 335 -10.09 -21.28 14.81
N LEU A 336 -10.64 -21.92 13.77
CA LEU A 336 -10.20 -21.72 12.38
C LEU A 336 -10.41 -20.28 11.91
N VAL A 337 -11.56 -19.67 12.22
CA VAL A 337 -11.84 -18.26 11.91
C VAL A 337 -10.87 -17.34 12.65
N MET A 338 -10.66 -17.58 13.95
CA MET A 338 -9.74 -16.80 14.79
C MET A 338 -8.29 -16.90 14.30
N ALA A 339 -7.89 -18.04 13.73
CA ALA A 339 -6.55 -18.27 13.20
C ALA A 339 -6.29 -17.55 11.86
N ARG A 340 -7.34 -17.10 11.14
CA ARG A 340 -7.17 -16.30 9.91
C ARG A 340 -6.51 -14.96 10.20
N HIS A 341 -6.96 -14.30 11.28
CA HIS A 341 -6.48 -12.99 11.70
C HIS A 341 -6.44 -12.89 13.22
N ILE A 342 -5.23 -12.93 13.80
CA ILE A 342 -5.03 -12.69 15.23
C ILE A 342 -5.41 -11.24 15.55
N ALA A 343 -6.48 -11.05 16.32
CA ALA A 343 -7.03 -9.72 16.61
C ALA A 343 -7.59 -9.63 18.04
N PRO A 344 -7.45 -8.47 18.73
CA PRO A 344 -7.94 -8.31 20.11
C PRO A 344 -9.41 -8.66 20.31
N PHE A 345 -10.25 -8.44 19.29
CA PHE A 345 -11.68 -8.78 19.32
C PHE A 345 -11.92 -10.26 19.71
N PHE A 346 -11.10 -11.18 19.20
CA PHE A 346 -11.28 -12.60 19.43
C PHE A 346 -10.68 -13.10 20.75
N ALA A 347 -9.85 -12.31 21.44
CA ALA A 347 -9.17 -12.74 22.66
C ALA A 347 -10.17 -13.17 23.77
N ALA A 348 -11.33 -12.50 23.84
CA ALA A 348 -12.40 -12.85 24.79
C ALA A 348 -13.03 -14.23 24.55
N GLN A 349 -12.86 -14.82 23.36
CA GLN A 349 -13.43 -16.13 23.00
C GLN A 349 -12.54 -17.30 23.42
N VAL A 350 -11.25 -17.04 23.70
CA VAL A 350 -10.25 -18.07 23.96
C VAL A 350 -10.62 -19.01 25.12
N PRO A 351 -11.09 -18.54 26.29
CA PRO A 351 -11.48 -19.43 27.39
C PRO A 351 -12.64 -20.37 27.02
N GLY A 352 -13.61 -19.88 26.23
CA GLY A 352 -14.77 -20.65 25.80
C GLY A 352 -14.40 -21.84 24.91
N LEU A 353 -13.32 -21.73 24.11
CA LEU A 353 -12.87 -22.82 23.24
C LEU A 353 -12.50 -24.08 24.03
N LEU A 354 -11.75 -23.92 25.13
CA LEU A 354 -11.33 -25.06 25.95
C LEU A 354 -12.49 -25.64 26.76
N SER A 355 -13.44 -24.80 27.18
CA SER A 355 -14.65 -25.28 27.85
C SER A 355 -15.47 -26.19 26.93
N ASP A 356 -15.52 -25.88 25.64
CA ASP A 356 -16.30 -26.60 24.62
C ASP A 356 -15.58 -27.82 24.03
N ALA A 357 -14.34 -28.10 24.42
CA ALA A 357 -13.57 -29.23 23.89
C ALA A 357 -14.20 -30.58 24.32
N ALA A 358 -14.64 -31.38 23.35
CA ALA A 358 -15.34 -32.65 23.57
C ALA A 358 -14.45 -33.88 23.40
N GLY A 359 -13.18 -33.72 22.96
CA GLY A 359 -12.23 -34.81 22.75
C GLY A 359 -10.77 -34.39 22.94
N TRP A 360 -9.90 -35.33 23.33
CA TRP A 360 -8.47 -35.04 23.57
C TRP A 360 -7.75 -34.44 22.36
N ARG A 361 -7.97 -35.01 21.16
CA ARG A 361 -7.40 -34.47 19.92
C ARG A 361 -7.97 -33.10 19.57
N GLN A 362 -9.24 -32.88 19.89
CA GLN A 362 -9.87 -31.58 19.70
C GLN A 362 -9.25 -30.53 20.63
N ALA A 363 -9.03 -30.86 21.90
CA ALA A 363 -8.39 -29.96 22.86
C ALA A 363 -6.97 -29.56 22.42
N GLU A 364 -6.16 -30.53 21.95
CA GLU A 364 -4.85 -30.26 21.37
C GLU A 364 -4.93 -29.30 20.17
N GLU A 365 -5.88 -29.55 19.27
CA GLU A 365 -6.03 -28.74 18.05
C GLU A 365 -6.52 -27.32 18.32
N LEU A 366 -7.53 -27.15 19.19
CA LEU A 366 -8.02 -25.83 19.61
C LEU A 366 -6.90 -25.01 20.27
N THR A 367 -6.08 -25.69 21.08
CA THR A 367 -4.98 -25.04 21.80
C THR A 367 -3.89 -24.58 20.85
N ARG A 368 -3.50 -25.44 19.90
CA ARG A 368 -2.50 -25.15 18.88
C ARG A 368 -2.96 -24.06 17.91
N THR A 369 -4.21 -24.11 17.48
CA THR A 369 -4.74 -23.26 16.40
C THR A 369 -5.21 -21.89 16.91
N ALA A 370 -5.70 -21.80 18.16
CA ALA A 370 -6.22 -20.54 18.69
C ALA A 370 -5.66 -20.15 20.06
N VAL A 371 -5.54 -21.05 21.05
CA VAL A 371 -5.15 -20.62 22.41
C VAL A 371 -3.72 -20.09 22.48
N VAL A 372 -2.73 -20.86 22.01
CA VAL A 372 -1.31 -20.47 22.03
C VAL A 372 -1.05 -19.23 21.15
N PRO A 373 -1.54 -19.16 19.88
CA PRO A 373 -1.36 -17.98 19.04
C PRO A 373 -1.96 -16.69 19.62
N TYR A 374 -3.01 -16.79 20.44
CA TYR A 374 -3.61 -15.64 21.12
C TYR A 374 -2.94 -15.27 22.43
N GLY A 375 -2.00 -16.08 22.93
CA GLY A 375 -1.23 -15.80 24.15
C GLY A 375 -0.75 -14.35 24.27
N PRO A 376 -0.12 -13.75 23.24
CA PRO A 376 0.37 -12.35 23.30
C PRO A 376 -0.73 -11.28 23.46
N LEU A 377 -2.01 -11.64 23.25
CA LEU A 377 -3.16 -10.73 23.37
C LEU A 377 -4.01 -10.98 24.62
N LEU A 378 -3.71 -12.02 25.40
CA LEU A 378 -4.45 -12.30 26.62
C LEU A 378 -4.14 -11.25 27.69
N SER A 379 -5.17 -10.88 28.45
CA SER A 379 -5.02 -10.20 29.74
C SER A 379 -4.81 -11.22 30.86
N VAL A 380 -4.42 -10.74 32.04
CA VAL A 380 -4.33 -11.55 33.27
C VAL A 380 -5.66 -12.28 33.54
N ASP A 381 -6.78 -11.55 33.46
CA ASP A 381 -8.12 -12.12 33.70
C ASP A 381 -8.51 -13.18 32.65
N SER A 382 -8.25 -12.91 31.36
CA SER A 382 -8.55 -13.87 30.31
C SER A 382 -7.66 -15.11 30.39
N LEU A 383 -6.38 -14.95 30.73
CA LEU A 383 -5.48 -16.08 30.98
C LEU A 383 -5.97 -16.93 32.16
N GLN A 384 -6.40 -16.30 33.26
CA GLN A 384 -6.98 -17.02 34.39
C GLN A 384 -8.20 -17.86 33.96
N GLN A 385 -9.13 -17.28 33.21
CA GLN A 385 -10.31 -18.00 32.70
C GLN A 385 -9.91 -19.14 31.76
N THR A 386 -8.91 -18.93 30.90
CA THR A 386 -8.39 -19.98 30.01
C THR A 386 -7.81 -21.15 30.80
N LEU A 387 -6.97 -20.89 31.81
CA LEU A 387 -6.36 -21.93 32.63
C LEU A 387 -7.38 -22.66 33.52
N GLN A 388 -8.38 -21.95 34.03
CA GLN A 388 -9.50 -22.57 34.75
C GLN A 388 -10.32 -23.51 33.84
N ALA A 389 -10.65 -23.07 32.62
CA ALA A 389 -11.33 -23.92 31.64
C ALA A 389 -10.50 -25.16 31.29
N TRP A 390 -9.19 -24.97 31.10
CA TRP A 390 -8.24 -26.05 30.84
C TRP A 390 -8.22 -27.08 31.97
N ALA A 391 -8.08 -26.66 33.23
CA ALA A 391 -8.04 -27.56 34.37
C ALA A 391 -9.38 -28.27 34.61
N ALA A 392 -10.50 -27.57 34.42
CA ALA A 392 -11.84 -28.13 34.63
C ALA A 392 -12.20 -29.21 33.59
N ASN A 393 -11.79 -29.04 32.33
CA ASN A 393 -12.11 -29.96 31.25
C ASN A 393 -11.16 -31.18 31.23
N VAL A 394 -11.69 -32.40 31.35
CA VAL A 394 -10.88 -33.63 31.40
C VAL A 394 -10.11 -33.87 30.11
N GLN A 395 -10.73 -33.60 28.95
CA GLN A 395 -10.10 -33.73 27.65
C GLN A 395 -8.96 -32.73 27.47
N CYS A 396 -9.05 -31.54 28.06
CA CYS A 396 -7.96 -30.56 28.06
C CYS A 396 -6.84 -30.97 29.02
N ARG A 397 -7.14 -31.25 30.29
CA ARG A 397 -6.07 -31.53 31.27
C ARG A 397 -5.34 -32.85 31.01
N THR A 398 -5.99 -33.86 30.42
CA THR A 398 -5.43 -35.21 30.22
C THR A 398 -5.06 -35.56 28.78
N ALA A 399 -4.97 -34.59 27.87
CA ALA A 399 -4.45 -34.83 26.52
C ALA A 399 -2.91 -34.72 26.49
N GLY A 400 -2.25 -35.69 25.85
CA GLY A 400 -0.78 -35.77 25.86
C GLY A 400 -0.10 -34.53 25.28
N GLY A 401 -0.61 -33.97 24.18
CA GLY A 401 -0.05 -32.77 23.57
C GLY A 401 -0.24 -31.50 24.40
N MET A 402 -1.19 -31.50 25.34
CA MET A 402 -1.49 -30.33 26.17
C MET A 402 -0.34 -30.00 27.14
N LEU A 403 0.46 -30.99 27.55
CA LEU A 403 1.64 -30.78 28.41
C LEU A 403 2.63 -29.77 27.78
N ALA A 404 3.02 -30.01 26.53
CA ALA A 404 3.93 -29.12 25.80
C ALA A 404 3.27 -27.78 25.44
N LEU A 405 1.99 -27.82 25.06
CA LEU A 405 1.24 -26.60 24.72
C LEU A 405 1.07 -25.65 25.91
N ALA A 406 1.01 -26.17 27.14
CA ALA A 406 0.96 -25.34 28.35
C ALA A 406 2.26 -24.55 28.55
N VAL A 407 3.41 -25.17 28.27
CA VAL A 407 4.72 -24.49 28.27
C VAL A 407 4.79 -23.43 27.17
N GLU A 408 4.27 -23.75 25.98
CA GLU A 408 4.18 -22.76 24.89
C GLU A 408 3.30 -21.57 25.27
N LEU A 409 2.12 -21.81 25.86
CA LEU A 409 1.23 -20.74 26.32
C LEU A 409 1.88 -19.88 27.41
N TYR A 410 2.60 -20.48 28.35
CA TYR A 410 3.38 -19.76 29.36
C TYR A 410 4.42 -18.83 28.71
N ARG A 411 5.12 -19.32 27.67
CA ARG A 411 6.10 -18.51 26.94
C ARG A 411 5.44 -17.38 26.14
N THR A 412 4.32 -17.63 25.47
CA THR A 412 3.63 -16.60 24.67
C THR A 412 2.89 -15.56 25.50
N THR A 413 2.62 -15.83 26.79
CA THR A 413 2.03 -14.89 27.76
C THR A 413 3.06 -14.14 28.61
N ALA A 414 4.34 -14.21 28.22
CA ALA A 414 5.48 -13.59 28.87
C ALA A 414 5.33 -12.11 29.24
N HIS A 415 4.49 -11.35 28.52
CA HIS A 415 4.20 -9.93 28.73
C HIS A 415 3.35 -9.66 29.97
N LEU A 416 2.71 -10.67 30.55
CA LEU A 416 1.87 -10.54 31.76
C LEU A 416 2.67 -10.65 33.07
N ARG A 417 3.95 -11.01 32.98
CA ARG A 417 4.80 -11.21 34.16
C ARG A 417 5.14 -9.89 34.85
N PRO A 418 5.20 -9.88 36.20
CA PRO A 418 5.06 -11.02 37.11
C PRO A 418 3.62 -11.29 37.59
N ALA A 419 2.62 -10.58 37.07
CA ALA A 419 1.24 -10.60 37.59
C ALA A 419 0.51 -11.93 37.37
N ASP A 420 0.96 -12.74 36.42
CA ASP A 420 0.41 -14.06 36.07
C ASP A 420 0.94 -15.20 36.95
N ARG A 421 2.00 -15.00 37.74
CA ARG A 421 2.66 -16.08 38.50
C ARG A 421 1.70 -16.85 39.40
N SER A 422 0.85 -16.15 40.16
CA SER A 422 -0.12 -16.79 41.05
C SER A 422 -1.18 -17.60 40.29
N ILE A 423 -1.48 -17.21 39.05
CA ILE A 423 -2.47 -17.89 38.21
C ILE A 423 -1.89 -19.22 37.72
N TRP A 424 -0.64 -19.22 37.25
CA TRP A 424 0.05 -20.43 36.82
C TRP A 424 0.29 -21.42 37.96
N VAL A 425 0.66 -20.95 39.14
CA VAL A 425 0.77 -21.79 40.34
C VAL A 425 -0.59 -22.40 40.71
N SER A 426 -1.66 -21.60 40.72
CA SER A 426 -3.01 -22.10 40.99
C SER A 426 -3.48 -23.13 39.96
N PHE A 427 -3.11 -22.96 38.68
CA PHE A 427 -3.38 -23.96 37.64
C PHE A 427 -2.70 -25.29 37.93
N LEU A 428 -1.40 -25.28 38.28
CA LEU A 428 -0.64 -26.49 38.65
C LEU A 428 -1.26 -27.20 39.87
N GLU A 429 -1.66 -26.43 40.89
CA GLU A 429 -2.32 -26.97 42.08
C GLU A 429 -3.66 -27.66 41.72
N ASP A 430 -4.50 -27.03 40.89
CA ASP A 430 -5.80 -27.58 40.50
C ASP A 430 -5.66 -28.86 39.66
N VAL A 431 -4.78 -28.88 38.65
CA VAL A 431 -4.58 -30.09 37.84
C VAL A 431 -4.02 -31.24 38.68
N ARG A 432 -3.11 -30.98 39.64
CA ARG A 432 -2.55 -32.00 40.53
C ARG A 432 -3.56 -32.54 41.54
N ALA A 433 -4.48 -31.70 42.01
CA ALA A 433 -5.57 -32.12 42.88
C ALA A 433 -6.55 -33.05 42.14
N ARG A 434 -6.76 -32.82 40.84
CA ARG A 434 -7.64 -33.65 39.99
C ARG A 434 -6.96 -34.92 39.48
N GLU A 435 -5.64 -34.87 39.29
CA GLU A 435 -4.82 -35.94 38.69
C GLU A 435 -3.71 -36.39 39.67
N PRO A 436 -4.05 -37.15 40.73
CA PRO A 436 -3.09 -37.64 41.72
C PRO A 436 -2.13 -38.67 41.13
N GLU A 437 -1.05 -38.99 41.85
CA GLU A 437 -0.12 -40.03 41.43
C GLU A 437 -0.82 -41.40 41.26
N PRO A 438 -0.45 -42.19 40.23
CA PRO A 438 0.68 -42.02 39.31
C PRO A 438 0.33 -41.32 37.97
N SER A 439 -0.59 -40.35 37.94
CA SER A 439 -0.97 -39.66 36.70
C SER A 439 0.23 -38.95 36.04
N LEU A 440 0.33 -39.08 34.71
CA LEU A 440 1.34 -38.40 33.89
C LEU A 440 0.93 -36.95 33.54
N TYR A 441 -0.27 -36.53 33.90
CA TYR A 441 -0.86 -35.23 33.52
C TYR A 441 -0.71 -34.17 34.62
N ARG A 442 0.49 -34.10 35.21
CA ARG A 442 0.81 -33.23 36.36
C ARG A 442 1.60 -31.97 35.99
N TYR A 443 1.92 -31.81 34.70
CA TYR A 443 2.53 -30.62 34.10
C TYR A 443 3.92 -30.26 34.68
N ASP A 444 4.74 -31.27 34.95
CA ASP A 444 6.04 -31.08 35.63
C ASP A 444 7.02 -30.20 34.83
N GLU A 445 7.02 -30.28 33.49
CA GLU A 445 7.86 -29.41 32.65
C GLU A 445 7.46 -27.92 32.79
N LEU A 446 6.17 -27.64 32.95
CA LEU A 446 5.67 -26.28 33.16
C LEU A 446 6.08 -25.74 34.53
N GLU A 447 6.07 -26.57 35.57
CA GLU A 447 6.55 -26.19 36.91
C GLU A 447 8.02 -25.75 36.87
N VAL A 448 8.87 -26.51 36.17
CA VAL A 448 10.29 -26.17 35.99
C VAL A 448 10.45 -24.79 35.32
N GLU A 449 9.64 -24.49 34.31
CA GLU A 449 9.66 -23.21 33.57
C GLU A 449 9.15 -22.02 34.42
N ILE A 450 8.19 -22.25 35.31
CA ILE A 450 7.69 -21.23 36.24
C ILE A 450 8.70 -20.99 37.38
N GLY A 451 9.47 -22.01 37.75
CA GLY A 451 10.31 -22.02 38.95
C GLY A 451 9.45 -21.99 40.22
N ALA A 452 8.40 -22.82 40.23
CA ALA A 452 7.44 -22.99 41.33
C ALA A 452 7.75 -24.24 42.16
#